data_AF-A0A087FWH8-F1
#
_entry.id   AF-A0A087FWH8-F1
#
_cell.length_a   1.000
_cell.length_b   1.000
_cell.length_c   1.000
_cell.angle_alpha   90.00
_cell.angle_beta   90.00
_cell.angle_gamma   90.00
#
_symmetry.space_group_name_H-M   'P 1'
#
loop_
_entity.id
_entity.type
_entity.pdbx_description
1 polymer ?
#
loop_
_entity_poly.entity_id
_entity_poly.type
_entity_poly.pdbx_seq_one_letter_code
_entity_poly.pdbx_strand_id
1 'polypeptide(L)'
;MSNGSPIHPDEIEFNVDVKSVPLAPIFIKTEKQADVIHVLHSYALKLKLGLIILSAFGFVRKVFLPLITKTTYDKEIYQIMSLSGRIVPLRMGGIDGNINLVMSDVHGRTIGGKVQHLVAETNVEVTVCPYYKDMSMCHPFDFDPPMISENPFLPSLRAPASSLPNSSDPSSQKA
;
A
#
# COMPACT_ATOMS: atom_id res chain seq x y z
N MET A 1 -10.78 -14.78 -44.03
CA MET A 1 -11.51 -14.43 -42.79
C MET A 1 -11.48 -15.67 -41.90
N SER A 2 -10.64 -15.71 -40.87
CA SER A 2 -10.57 -16.87 -39.96
C SER A 2 -11.70 -16.77 -38.94
N ASN A 3 -12.62 -17.73 -38.97
CA ASN A 3 -13.59 -17.93 -37.90
C ASN A 3 -12.82 -18.44 -36.67
N GLY A 4 -12.42 -17.52 -35.79
CA GLY A 4 -11.81 -17.86 -34.51
C GLY A 4 -12.86 -18.57 -33.67
N SER A 5 -12.79 -19.90 -33.62
CA SER A 5 -13.58 -20.68 -32.67
C SER A 5 -13.13 -20.31 -31.25
N PRO A 6 -14.05 -20.13 -30.29
CA PRO A 6 -13.67 -19.81 -28.92
C PRO A 6 -12.78 -20.94 -28.37
N ILE A 7 -11.59 -20.56 -27.88
CA ILE A 7 -10.63 -21.48 -27.26
C ILE A 7 -11.29 -22.09 -26.03
N HIS A 8 -11.29 -23.42 -25.93
CA HIS A 8 -11.86 -24.10 -24.78
C HIS A 8 -11.04 -23.74 -23.53
N PRO A 9 -11.63 -23.47 -22.35
CA PRO A 9 -10.87 -23.08 -21.15
C PRO A 9 -9.73 -24.04 -20.80
N ASP A 10 -9.89 -25.33 -21.12
CA ASP A 10 -8.90 -26.39 -20.87
C ASP A 10 -7.69 -26.36 -21.83
N GLU A 11 -7.78 -25.60 -22.93
CA GLU A 11 -6.69 -25.40 -23.89
C GLU A 11 -5.82 -24.19 -23.51
N ILE A 12 -6.18 -23.47 -22.43
CA ILE A 12 -5.41 -22.32 -21.93
C ILE A 12 -4.31 -22.85 -21.01
N GLU A 13 -3.09 -22.92 -21.53
CA GLU A 13 -1.89 -23.17 -20.72
C GLU A 13 -1.59 -21.94 -19.85
N PHE A 14 -1.82 -22.07 -18.54
CA PHE A 14 -1.39 -21.05 -17.58
C PHE A 14 0.04 -21.33 -17.14
N ASN A 15 0.94 -20.40 -17.43
CA ASN A 15 2.28 -20.39 -16.84
C ASN A 15 2.19 -19.79 -15.43
N VAL A 16 1.62 -20.56 -14.49
CA VAL A 16 1.54 -20.18 -13.08
C VAL A 16 2.83 -20.64 -12.40
N ASP A 17 3.63 -19.70 -11.90
CA ASP A 17 4.72 -20.05 -11.01
C ASP A 17 4.13 -20.47 -9.65
N VAL A 18 3.93 -21.78 -9.48
CA VAL A 18 3.36 -22.40 -8.27
C VAL A 18 4.22 -22.14 -7.02
N LYS A 19 5.43 -21.57 -7.17
CA LYS A 19 6.28 -21.12 -6.07
C LYS A 19 6.04 -19.66 -5.66
N SER A 20 5.07 -18.96 -6.26
CA SER A 20 4.77 -17.58 -5.88
C SER A 20 4.22 -17.50 -4.46
N VAL A 21 4.89 -16.72 -3.60
CA VAL A 21 4.38 -16.42 -2.25
C VAL A 21 3.15 -15.51 -2.39
N PRO A 22 2.01 -15.84 -1.75
CA PRO A 22 0.83 -14.99 -1.80
C PRO A 22 1.15 -13.62 -1.19
N LEU A 23 0.87 -12.55 -1.93
CA LEU A 23 1.05 -11.19 -1.43
C LEU A 23 -0.18 -10.76 -0.63
N ALA A 24 0.02 -10.31 0.60
CA ALA A 24 -1.05 -9.78 1.44
C ALA A 24 -1.31 -8.30 1.11
N PRO A 25 -2.52 -7.91 0.70
CA PRO A 25 -2.86 -6.51 0.52
C PRO A 25 -2.86 -5.75 1.87
N ILE A 26 -2.34 -4.53 1.87
CA ILE A 26 -2.42 -3.59 2.98
C ILE A 26 -3.00 -2.25 2.51
N PHE A 27 -3.49 -1.46 3.44
CA PHE A 27 -3.99 -0.10 3.18
C PHE A 27 -3.00 0.94 3.70
N ILE A 28 -2.58 1.85 2.84
CA ILE A 28 -1.79 3.04 3.20
C ILE A 28 -2.72 4.24 3.12
N LYS A 29 -2.99 4.86 4.26
CA LYS A 29 -3.77 6.10 4.35
C LYS A 29 -2.83 7.30 4.26
N THR A 30 -3.11 8.18 3.32
CA THR A 30 -2.43 9.45 3.13
C THR A 30 -3.34 10.58 3.58
N GLU A 31 -2.84 11.48 4.42
CA GLU A 31 -3.62 12.61 4.94
C GLU A 31 -3.83 13.70 3.89
N LYS A 32 -4.84 14.54 4.12
CA LYS A 32 -5.07 15.75 3.33
C LYS A 32 -3.80 16.60 3.24
N GLN A 33 -3.54 17.14 2.05
CA GLN A 33 -2.36 17.93 1.65
C GLN A 33 -1.04 17.16 1.51
N ALA A 34 -0.96 15.88 1.88
CA ALA A 34 0.23 15.09 1.61
C ALA A 34 0.33 14.67 0.14
N ASP A 35 1.55 14.54 -0.36
CA ASP A 35 1.81 13.96 -1.68
C ASP A 35 1.80 12.43 -1.58
N VAL A 36 0.76 11.82 -2.15
CA VAL A 36 0.52 10.37 -2.11
C VAL A 36 1.70 9.61 -2.71
N ILE A 37 2.29 10.10 -3.80
CA ILE A 37 3.41 9.41 -4.46
C ILE A 37 4.63 9.44 -3.55
N HIS A 38 4.90 10.57 -2.91
CA HIS A 38 5.99 10.71 -1.96
C HIS A 38 5.83 9.82 -0.73
N VAL A 39 4.61 9.69 -0.19
CA VAL A 39 4.31 8.79 0.93
C VAL A 39 4.59 7.34 0.56
N LEU A 40 4.11 6.87 -0.59
CA LEU A 40 4.34 5.49 -1.06
C LEU A 40 5.84 5.21 -1.29
N HIS A 41 6.54 6.16 -1.91
CA HIS A 41 8.00 6.09 -2.08
C HIS A 41 8.74 6.00 -0.75
N SER A 42 8.38 6.84 0.22
CA SER A 42 8.99 6.86 1.54
C SER A 42 8.72 5.56 2.30
N TYR A 43 7.51 5.01 2.18
CA TYR A 43 7.16 3.73 2.77
C TYR A 43 8.00 2.58 2.19
N ALA A 44 8.11 2.51 0.86
CA ALA A 44 8.93 1.51 0.16
C ALA A 44 10.42 1.58 0.55
N LEU A 45 10.97 2.79 0.63
CA LEU A 45 12.36 3.01 1.04
C LEU A 45 12.61 2.67 2.51
N LYS A 46 11.71 3.10 3.42
CA LYS A 46 11.83 2.85 4.86
C LYS A 46 11.85 1.35 5.18
N LEU A 47 10.99 0.59 4.52
CA LEU A 47 10.88 -0.87 4.74
C LEU A 47 11.78 -1.69 3.82
N LYS A 48 12.41 -1.06 2.81
CA LYS A 48 13.19 -1.73 1.76
C LYS A 48 12.38 -2.79 1.01
N LEU A 49 11.11 -2.51 0.76
CA LEU A 49 10.16 -3.39 0.08
C LEU A 49 9.71 -2.82 -1.25
N GLY A 50 9.52 -3.69 -2.24
CA GLY A 50 8.76 -3.34 -3.43
C GLY A 50 7.27 -3.23 -3.10
N LEU A 51 6.55 -2.38 -3.81
CA LEU A 51 5.09 -2.25 -3.70
C LEU A 51 4.45 -2.49 -5.06
N ILE A 52 3.42 -3.30 -5.10
CA ILE A 52 2.46 -3.37 -6.21
C ILE A 52 1.24 -2.57 -5.78
N ILE A 53 0.91 -1.52 -6.52
CA ILE A 53 -0.26 -0.69 -6.24
C ILE A 53 -1.43 -1.29 -6.99
N LEU A 54 -2.46 -1.69 -6.25
CA LEU A 54 -3.66 -2.32 -6.79
C LEU A 54 -4.74 -1.29 -7.11
N SER A 55 -4.94 -0.34 -6.19
CA SER A 55 -5.97 0.70 -6.32
C SER A 55 -5.69 1.85 -5.36
N ALA A 56 -6.38 2.97 -5.58
CA ALA A 56 -6.54 4.01 -4.58
C ALA A 56 -7.91 4.65 -4.69
N PHE A 57 -8.40 5.19 -3.57
CA PHE A 57 -9.65 5.92 -3.48
C PHE A 57 -9.44 7.24 -2.74
N GLY A 58 -10.08 8.30 -3.24
CA GLY A 58 -10.06 9.63 -2.63
C GLY A 58 -10.04 10.75 -3.67
N PHE A 59 -9.93 11.97 -3.17
CA PHE A 59 -9.84 13.18 -3.99
C PHE A 59 -8.46 13.81 -3.91
N VAL A 60 -8.02 14.36 -5.03
CA VAL A 60 -6.67 14.89 -5.24
C VAL A 60 -6.72 16.23 -5.96
N ARG A 61 -5.61 16.97 -5.86
CA ARG A 61 -5.34 18.21 -6.59
C ARG A 61 -3.86 18.30 -6.93
N LYS A 62 -3.45 19.34 -7.67
CA LYS A 62 -2.04 19.60 -8.03
C LYS A 62 -1.36 18.35 -8.61
N VAL A 63 -2.04 17.72 -9.58
CA VAL A 63 -1.58 16.48 -10.19
C VAL A 63 -0.56 16.78 -11.27
N PHE A 64 0.59 16.11 -11.22
CA PHE A 64 1.64 16.25 -12.22
C PHE A 64 1.73 15.00 -13.10
N LEU A 65 1.31 15.15 -14.36
CA LEU A 65 1.43 14.14 -15.40
C LEU A 65 2.52 14.57 -16.40
N PRO A 66 3.73 13.96 -16.37
CA PRO A 66 4.76 14.18 -17.37
C PRO A 66 4.35 13.58 -18.74
N LEU A 67 3.42 14.23 -19.42
CA LEU A 67 3.21 14.06 -20.86
C LEU A 67 4.23 14.91 -21.63
N ILE A 68 4.33 14.72 -22.95
CA ILE A 68 5.22 15.48 -23.85
C ILE A 68 5.06 17.00 -23.62
N THR A 69 3.83 17.43 -23.33
CA THR A 69 3.53 18.70 -22.68
C THR A 69 3.41 18.45 -21.18
N LYS A 70 4.41 18.87 -20.38
CA LYS A 70 4.35 18.82 -18.91
C LYS A 70 3.06 19.52 -18.44
N THR A 71 2.02 18.74 -18.15
CA THR A 71 0.71 19.28 -17.82
C THR A 71 0.51 19.11 -16.34
N THR A 72 0.43 20.25 -15.66
CA THR A 72 0.10 20.32 -14.24
C THR A 72 -1.38 20.65 -14.13
N TYR A 73 -2.12 19.84 -13.38
CA TYR A 73 -3.53 20.04 -13.10
C TYR A 73 -3.67 20.58 -11.68
N ASP A 74 -3.57 21.90 -11.54
CA ASP A 74 -3.42 22.61 -10.26
C ASP A 74 -4.70 23.31 -9.76
N LYS A 75 -5.62 23.66 -10.66
CA LYS A 75 -6.80 24.48 -10.33
C LYS A 75 -8.02 23.72 -9.84
N GLU A 76 -8.10 22.43 -10.15
CA GLU A 76 -9.31 21.62 -9.93
C GLU A 76 -9.07 20.48 -8.95
N ILE A 77 -10.17 19.99 -8.39
CA ILE A 77 -10.21 18.78 -7.55
C ILE A 77 -10.65 17.63 -8.45
N TYR A 78 -9.93 16.52 -8.37
CA TYR A 78 -10.19 15.31 -9.15
C TYR A 78 -10.48 14.14 -8.24
N GLN A 79 -11.40 13.27 -8.65
CA GLN A 79 -11.61 11.97 -8.02
C GLN A 79 -10.63 10.95 -8.60
N ILE A 80 -9.97 10.17 -7.76
CA ILE A 80 -9.18 9.03 -8.22
C ILE A 80 -10.15 7.94 -8.69
N MET A 81 -10.01 7.55 -9.95
CA MET A 81 -10.75 6.43 -10.54
C MET A 81 -9.93 5.15 -10.56
N SER A 82 -8.62 5.28 -10.77
CA SER A 82 -7.66 4.17 -10.70
C SER A 82 -6.27 4.70 -10.38
N LEU A 83 -5.56 4.02 -9.49
CA LEU A 83 -4.13 4.20 -9.28
C LEU A 83 -3.49 2.82 -9.28
N SER A 84 -2.55 2.58 -10.18
CA SER A 84 -1.93 1.26 -10.32
C SER A 84 -0.47 1.39 -10.76
N GLY A 85 0.33 0.38 -10.44
CA GLY A 85 1.74 0.41 -10.82
C GLY A 85 2.62 -0.35 -9.85
N ARG A 86 3.92 -0.08 -9.94
CA ARG A 86 4.92 -0.69 -9.05
C ARG A 86 5.93 0.33 -8.59
N ILE A 87 6.42 0.14 -7.37
CA ILE A 87 7.55 0.86 -6.77
C ILE A 87 8.58 -0.20 -6.38
N VAL A 88 9.84 0.03 -6.72
CA VAL A 88 10.97 -0.86 -6.42
C VAL A 88 12.09 -0.02 -5.82
N PRO A 89 12.39 -0.15 -4.53
CA PRO A 89 13.53 0.54 -3.94
C PRO A 89 14.84 -0.02 -4.52
N LEU A 90 15.77 0.89 -4.82
CA LEU A 90 17.11 0.57 -5.30
C LEU A 90 18.12 0.65 -4.16
N ARG A 91 19.23 -0.10 -4.25
CA ARG A 91 20.25 -0.20 -3.19
C ARG A 91 20.86 1.15 -2.80
N MET A 92 20.90 2.12 -3.72
CA MET A 92 21.44 3.47 -3.50
C MET A 92 20.40 4.48 -2.97
N GLY A 93 19.24 4.02 -2.49
CA GLY A 93 18.16 4.90 -2.01
C GLY A 93 17.30 5.51 -3.14
N GLY A 94 17.55 5.13 -4.39
CA GLY A 94 16.70 5.48 -5.53
C GLY A 94 15.44 4.61 -5.60
N ILE A 95 14.53 4.97 -6.50
CA ILE A 95 13.31 4.21 -6.77
C ILE A 95 13.22 3.93 -8.27
N ASP A 96 12.92 2.69 -8.63
CA ASP A 96 12.45 2.30 -9.96
C ASP A 96 10.95 2.01 -9.91
N GLY A 97 10.25 2.22 -11.02
CA GLY A 97 8.83 1.96 -11.09
C GLY A 97 8.03 3.02 -11.85
N ASN A 98 6.82 2.63 -12.21
CA ASN A 98 5.85 3.49 -12.87
C ASN A 98 4.54 3.38 -12.11
N ILE A 99 3.92 4.52 -11.84
CA ILE A 99 2.60 4.64 -11.25
C ILE A 99 1.73 5.34 -12.28
N ASN A 100 0.62 4.72 -12.65
CA ASN A 100 -0.37 5.25 -13.56
C ASN A 100 -1.59 5.69 -12.77
N LEU A 101 -2.15 6.82 -13.16
CA LEU A 101 -3.35 7.41 -12.57
C LEU A 101 -4.40 7.56 -13.66
N VAL A 102 -5.64 7.27 -13.31
CA VAL A 102 -6.84 7.73 -14.01
C VAL A 102 -7.68 8.48 -12.99
N MET A 103 -8.12 9.68 -13.36
CA MET A 103 -8.89 10.56 -12.51
C MET A 103 -10.03 11.22 -13.29
N SER A 104 -11.06 11.68 -12.60
CA SER A 104 -12.17 12.42 -13.22
C SER A 104 -12.40 13.76 -12.52
N ASP A 105 -12.77 14.77 -13.31
CA ASP A 105 -13.25 16.05 -12.77
C ASP A 105 -14.73 15.97 -12.37
N VAL A 106 -15.25 17.08 -11.85
CA VAL A 106 -16.67 17.22 -11.42
C VAL A 106 -17.68 17.11 -12.57
N HIS A 107 -17.22 17.20 -13.82
CA HIS A 107 -18.04 17.05 -15.02
C HIS A 107 -17.96 15.63 -15.60
N GLY A 108 -17.22 14.72 -14.95
CA GLY A 108 -17.03 13.34 -15.41
C GLY A 108 -16.00 13.20 -16.55
N ARG A 109 -15.23 14.24 -16.87
CA ARG A 109 -14.16 14.12 -17.86
C ARG A 109 -12.98 13.36 -17.25
N THR A 110 -12.51 12.33 -17.94
CA THR A 110 -11.42 11.47 -17.48
C THR A 110 -10.07 11.92 -18.02
N ILE A 111 -9.07 11.94 -17.15
CA ILE A 111 -7.68 12.26 -17.46
C ILE A 111 -6.82 11.12 -16.92
N GLY A 112 -5.80 10.69 -17.67
CA GLY A 112 -4.92 9.64 -17.19
C GLY A 112 -3.52 9.69 -17.76
N GLY A 113 -2.58 9.06 -17.06
CA GLY A 113 -1.19 8.97 -17.45
C GLY A 113 -0.28 8.52 -16.31
N LYS A 114 1.03 8.47 -16.59
CA LYS A 114 2.04 8.28 -15.56
C LYS A 114 2.02 9.49 -14.63
N VAL A 115 2.00 9.27 -13.32
CA VAL A 115 1.97 10.33 -12.30
C VAL A 115 3.30 10.39 -11.55
N GLN A 116 3.76 11.60 -11.23
CA GLN A 116 4.92 11.80 -10.35
C GLN A 116 4.56 12.49 -9.03
N HIS A 117 3.56 13.36 -9.05
CA HIS A 117 3.09 14.07 -7.86
C HIS A 117 1.57 14.08 -7.82
N LEU A 118 1.03 13.79 -6.64
CA LEU A 118 -0.40 13.64 -6.41
C LEU A 118 -0.76 14.15 -5.01
N VAL A 119 -1.21 15.40 -4.91
CA VAL A 119 -1.53 16.00 -3.59
C VAL A 119 -2.94 15.63 -3.18
N ALA A 120 -3.10 15.02 -2.02
CA ALA A 120 -4.38 14.63 -1.46
C ALA A 120 -5.23 15.87 -1.08
N GLU A 121 -6.48 15.94 -1.53
CA GLU A 121 -7.46 16.95 -1.09
C GLU A 121 -8.34 16.43 0.07
N THR A 122 -8.49 15.12 0.14
CA THR A 122 -9.14 14.37 1.24
C THR A 122 -8.16 13.33 1.77
N ASN A 123 -8.56 12.50 2.73
CA ASN A 123 -7.78 11.29 3.01
C ASN A 123 -7.80 10.39 1.77
N VAL A 124 -6.64 9.96 1.31
CA VAL A 124 -6.49 9.03 0.19
C VAL A 124 -6.07 7.67 0.74
N GLU A 125 -6.82 6.63 0.41
CA GLU A 125 -6.53 5.26 0.79
C GLU A 125 -5.98 4.51 -0.41
N VAL A 126 -4.77 3.95 -0.27
CA VAL A 126 -4.09 3.21 -1.32
C VAL A 126 -3.98 1.75 -0.88
N THR A 127 -4.50 0.84 -1.71
CA THR A 127 -4.31 -0.60 -1.49
C THR A 127 -3.06 -1.05 -2.22
N VAL A 128 -2.12 -1.64 -1.48
CA VAL A 128 -0.84 -2.12 -2.02
C VAL A 128 -0.52 -3.53 -1.56
N CYS A 129 0.23 -4.25 -2.36
CA CYS A 129 0.85 -5.52 -1.99
C CYS A 129 2.37 -5.31 -1.84
N PRO A 130 2.93 -5.34 -0.63
CA PRO A 130 4.37 -5.30 -0.42
C PRO A 130 5.00 -6.63 -0.80
N TYR A 131 6.22 -6.59 -1.35
CA TYR A 131 6.99 -7.79 -1.70
C TYR A 131 8.50 -7.57 -1.55
N TYR A 132 9.23 -8.64 -1.25
CA TYR A 132 10.69 -8.63 -1.27
C TYR A 132 11.19 -8.84 -2.69
N LYS A 133 12.14 -8.01 -3.14
CA LYS A 133 12.78 -8.15 -4.45
C LYS A 133 13.68 -9.38 -4.51
N ASP A 134 14.22 -9.79 -3.37
CA ASP A 134 15.02 -11.01 -3.21
C ASP A 134 14.17 -12.05 -2.48
N MET A 135 13.75 -13.10 -3.18
CA MET A 135 12.96 -14.17 -2.59
C MET A 135 13.74 -14.99 -1.55
N SER A 136 15.07 -14.85 -1.46
CA SER A 136 15.86 -15.43 -0.35
C SER A 136 15.68 -14.66 0.97
N MET A 137 15.13 -13.45 0.91
CA MET A 137 14.75 -12.63 2.07
C MET A 137 13.25 -12.73 2.38
N CYS A 138 12.50 -13.55 1.64
CA CYS A 138 11.12 -13.91 1.99
C CYS A 138 11.17 -14.81 3.22
N HIS A 139 11.06 -14.22 4.41
CA HIS A 139 10.65 -14.99 5.58
C HIS A 139 9.19 -15.45 5.34
N PRO A 140 8.92 -16.76 5.40
CA PRO A 140 7.54 -17.25 5.33
C PRO A 140 6.85 -16.78 6.62
N PHE A 141 6.04 -15.73 6.52
CA PHE A 141 5.11 -15.30 7.58
C PHE A 141 5.71 -14.82 8.92
N ASP A 142 6.72 -13.93 8.88
CA ASP A 142 7.01 -13.01 10.00
C ASP A 142 6.77 -11.54 9.58
N PHE A 143 5.67 -11.27 8.89
CA PHE A 143 5.17 -9.89 8.83
C PHE A 143 4.34 -9.65 10.09
N ASP A 144 5.02 -9.41 11.20
CA ASP A 144 4.44 -8.59 12.26
C ASP A 144 4.42 -7.15 11.69
N PRO A 145 3.28 -6.64 11.20
CA PRO A 145 3.21 -5.24 10.82
C PRO A 145 3.73 -4.45 12.02
N PRO A 146 4.65 -3.48 11.84
CA PRO A 146 5.15 -2.73 12.97
C PRO A 146 3.93 -2.17 13.70
N MET A 147 3.69 -2.66 14.93
CA MET A 147 2.71 -2.04 15.79
C MET A 147 3.19 -0.61 15.98
N ILE A 148 2.60 0.30 15.23
CA ILE A 148 2.68 1.72 15.52
C ILE A 148 1.92 1.83 16.84
N SER A 149 2.65 1.73 17.95
CA SER A 149 2.11 1.64 19.32
C SER A 149 1.38 2.92 19.77
N GLU A 150 1.19 3.86 18.86
CA GLU A 150 0.52 5.15 19.07
C GLU A 150 -0.46 5.43 17.93
N ASN A 151 -1.35 4.48 17.62
CA ASN A 151 -2.53 4.77 16.81
C ASN A 151 -3.64 5.33 17.73
N PRO A 152 -3.96 6.64 17.68
CA PRO A 152 -4.96 7.25 18.56
C PRO A 152 -6.41 6.83 18.24
N PHE A 153 -6.63 6.02 17.20
CA PHE A 153 -7.94 5.57 16.75
C PHE A 153 -8.23 4.08 17.02
N LEU A 154 -7.30 3.35 17.66
CA LEU A 154 -7.59 2.02 18.17
C LEU A 154 -7.91 2.10 19.67
N PRO A 155 -8.96 1.42 20.17
CA PRO A 155 -9.14 1.30 21.60
C PRO A 155 -7.90 0.61 22.18
N SER A 156 -7.24 1.28 23.13
CA SER A 156 -6.14 0.71 23.90
C SER A 156 -6.60 -0.65 24.42
N LEU A 157 -5.94 -1.72 23.95
CA LEU A 157 -6.03 -3.03 24.60
C LEU A 157 -5.47 -2.83 26.00
N ARG A 158 -6.36 -2.49 26.94
CA ARG A 158 -6.08 -2.52 28.36
C ARG A 158 -5.50 -3.89 28.65
N ALA A 159 -4.22 -3.93 29.02
CA ALA A 159 -3.67 -5.08 29.71
C ALA A 159 -4.61 -5.42 30.87
N PRO A 160 -4.98 -6.69 31.08
CA PRO A 160 -5.77 -7.05 32.24
C PRO A 160 -4.94 -6.71 33.48
N ALA A 161 -5.43 -5.73 34.23
CA ALA A 161 -4.88 -5.40 35.53
C ALA A 161 -5.26 -6.48 36.56
N SER A 162 -4.24 -6.92 37.28
CA SER A 162 -4.25 -7.33 38.69
C SER A 162 -4.83 -8.69 39.11
N SER A 163 -3.98 -9.49 39.75
CA SER A 163 -4.09 -9.82 41.20
C SER A 163 -2.78 -10.51 41.65
N LEU A 164 -1.88 -9.74 42.28
CA LEU A 164 -1.53 -9.71 43.72
C LEU A 164 -0.43 -10.72 44.14
N PRO A 165 0.51 -10.32 45.03
CA PRO A 165 1.65 -11.12 45.44
C PRO A 165 1.29 -11.97 46.66
N ASN A 166 1.63 -13.26 46.64
CA ASN A 166 1.59 -14.06 47.86
C ASN A 166 2.81 -13.73 48.73
N SER A 167 2.55 -13.00 49.81
CA SER A 167 3.44 -12.87 50.96
C SER A 167 3.52 -14.23 51.67
N SER A 168 4.69 -14.85 51.67
CA SER A 168 4.98 -15.99 52.54
C SER A 168 5.52 -15.46 53.88
N ASP A 169 4.66 -15.45 54.88
CA ASP A 169 5.00 -15.27 56.29
C ASP A 169 4.94 -16.66 56.97
N PRO A 170 6.00 -17.17 57.61
CA PRO A 170 5.89 -18.33 58.46
C PRO A 170 6.20 -17.95 59.92
N SER A 171 5.18 -17.98 60.78
CA SER A 171 5.40 -18.16 62.21
C SER A 171 4.49 -19.26 62.77
N SER A 172 5.16 -20.33 63.22
CA SER A 172 4.84 -21.25 64.32
C SER A 172 3.42 -21.82 64.49
N GLN A 173 3.31 -23.16 64.49
CA GLN A 173 3.06 -23.93 65.72
C GLN A 173 3.14 -25.47 65.54
N LYS A 174 4.02 -26.06 66.37
CA LYS A 174 3.93 -27.30 67.17
C LYS A 174 3.45 -28.63 66.55
N ALA A 175 4.32 -29.64 66.66
CA ALA A 175 4.15 -30.75 67.60
C ALA A 175 5.48 -30.97 68.35
#